data_AF-A0A6G0YIC0-F1
#
_entry.id   AF-A0A6G0YIC0-F1
#
_cell.length_a   1.000
_cell.length_b   1.000
_cell.length_c   1.000
_cell.angle_alpha   90.00
_cell.angle_beta   90.00
_cell.angle_gamma   90.00
#
_symmetry.space_group_name_H-M   'P 1'
#
loop_
_entity.id
_entity.type
_entity.pdbx_description
1 polymer ?
#
loop_
_entity_poly.entity_id
_entity_poly.type
_entity_poly.pdbx_seq_one_letter_code
_entity_poly.pdbx_strand_id
1 'polypeptide(L)'
;MFYVVSRVMSRKVEEAVCLACITAFSLPSIEEWPPEMMAIAFAEYMEHSVDIILAEILESLTTCENALNLEDAKSKAGNDMLKVMQYVYPIVVSTQMDVIKKYGLPEGREGIIKFTRSVVAFEKDDRVVADLHRQIRSFYLPPVNVSSAVTSHV
;
A
#
# COMPACT_ATOMS: atom_id res chain seq x y z
N MET A 1 20.60 9.42 0.11
CA MET A 1 19.22 8.90 0.00
C MET A 1 18.55 8.71 1.36
N PHE A 2 19.21 8.09 2.35
CA PHE A 2 18.71 7.96 3.73
C PHE A 2 18.25 9.29 4.39
N TYR A 3 18.98 10.39 4.16
CA TYR A 3 18.70 11.69 4.79
C TYR A 3 17.35 12.33 4.41
N VAL A 4 16.85 12.07 3.20
CA VAL A 4 15.58 12.66 2.69
C VAL A 4 14.39 11.87 3.22
N VAL A 5 14.51 10.54 3.24
CA VAL A 5 13.52 9.63 3.82
C VAL A 5 13.36 9.93 5.31
N SER A 6 14.47 10.05 6.06
CA SER A 6 14.43 10.47 7.46
C SER A 6 13.67 11.77 7.66
N ARG A 7 13.87 12.79 6.82
CA ARG A 7 13.23 14.10 7.00
C ARG A 7 11.72 14.14 6.69
N VAL A 8 11.27 13.38 5.69
CA VAL A 8 9.83 13.26 5.37
C VAL A 8 9.12 12.42 6.42
N MET A 9 9.76 11.35 6.88
CA MET A 9 9.28 10.50 7.96
C MET A 9 9.25 11.28 9.28
N SER A 10 10.27 12.08 9.60
CA SER A 10 10.28 12.97 10.77
C SER A 10 9.08 13.92 10.80
N ARG A 11 8.69 14.55 9.68
CA ARG A 11 7.54 15.47 9.67
C ARG A 11 6.20 14.75 9.88
N LYS A 12 6.01 13.59 9.25
CA LYS A 12 4.76 12.82 9.37
C LYS A 12 4.66 12.07 10.71
N VAL A 13 5.80 11.63 11.25
CA VAL A 13 5.93 11.09 12.60
C VAL A 13 5.75 12.21 13.63
N GLU A 14 6.25 13.43 13.42
CA GLU A 14 5.94 14.59 14.29
C GLU A 14 4.44 14.86 14.37
N GLU A 15 3.73 14.83 13.24
CA GLU A 15 2.27 15.01 13.20
C GLU A 15 1.51 13.85 13.87
N ALA A 16 1.96 12.59 13.71
CA ALA A 16 1.34 11.42 14.33
C ALA A 16 1.65 11.29 15.84
N VAL A 17 2.89 11.57 16.24
CA VAL A 17 3.35 11.63 17.64
C VAL A 17 2.62 12.76 18.37
N CYS A 18 2.29 13.87 17.68
CA CYS A 18 1.47 14.94 18.26
C CYS A 18 0.07 14.48 18.70
N LEU A 19 -0.52 13.49 18.02
CA LEU A 19 -1.83 12.94 18.40
C LEU A 19 -1.75 11.89 19.53
N ALA A 20 -0.65 11.15 19.64
CA ALA A 20 -0.48 10.09 20.65
C ALA A 20 0.20 10.55 21.96
N CYS A 21 0.98 11.65 21.96
CA CYS A 21 1.84 12.04 23.08
C CYS A 21 1.30 13.14 24.01
N ILE A 22 -0.02 13.34 24.11
CA ILE A 22 -0.60 14.29 25.10
C ILE A 22 -0.33 13.86 26.56
N THR A 23 0.16 12.64 26.83
CA THR A 23 0.48 12.21 28.20
C THR A 23 1.96 11.86 28.40
N ALA A 24 2.74 12.90 28.71
CA ALA A 24 3.91 12.89 29.60
C ALA A 24 5.12 11.98 29.26
N PHE A 25 5.93 12.39 28.28
CA PHE A 25 7.39 12.19 28.36
C PHE A 25 8.09 13.26 27.52
N SER A 26 9.16 13.86 28.04
CA SER A 26 10.02 14.77 27.27
C SER A 26 10.80 13.95 26.26
N LEU A 27 10.17 13.66 25.12
CA LEU A 27 10.80 12.91 24.04
C LEU A 27 12.05 13.68 23.56
N PRO A 28 13.20 13.01 23.41
CA PRO A 28 14.36 13.61 22.78
C PRO A 28 14.00 14.02 21.35
N SER A 29 14.69 15.05 20.85
CA SER A 29 14.51 15.50 19.47
C SER A 29 14.70 14.32 18.51
N ILE A 30 13.91 14.23 17.44
CA ILE A 30 13.90 13.07 16.51
C ILE A 30 15.29 12.74 15.95
N GLU A 31 16.19 13.72 15.90
CA GLU A 31 17.58 13.57 15.47
C GLU A 31 18.41 12.64 16.37
N GLU A 32 17.98 12.37 17.60
CA GLU A 32 18.69 11.54 18.59
C GLU A 32 18.11 10.13 18.75
N TRP A 33 17.08 9.77 17.98
CA TRP A 33 16.40 8.50 18.18
C TRP A 33 17.27 7.32 17.72
N PRO A 34 17.43 6.28 18.55
CA PRO A 34 18.16 5.09 18.14
C PRO A 34 17.43 4.41 16.96
N PRO A 35 18.14 3.74 16.04
CA PRO A 35 17.55 3.10 14.86
C PRO A 35 16.39 2.13 15.17
N GLU A 36 16.44 1.46 16.32
CA GLU A 36 15.38 0.56 16.79
C GLU A 36 14.07 1.31 17.09
N MET A 37 14.15 2.46 17.75
CA MET A 37 12.98 3.31 18.03
C MET A 37 12.39 3.89 16.76
N MET A 38 13.23 4.29 15.80
CA MET A 38 12.77 4.73 14.47
C MET A 38 12.07 3.60 13.70
N ALA A 39 12.54 2.36 13.85
CA ALA A 39 11.90 1.20 13.22
C ALA A 39 10.55 0.86 13.85
N ILE A 40 10.42 0.98 15.19
CA ILE A 40 9.16 0.80 15.92
C ILE A 40 8.15 1.88 15.53
N ALA A 41 8.55 3.16 15.61
CA ALA A 41 7.67 4.27 15.23
C ALA A 41 7.25 4.20 13.75
N PHE A 42 8.14 3.74 12.86
CA PHE A 42 7.77 3.49 11.47
C PHE A 42 6.76 2.34 11.32
N ALA A 43 6.89 1.28 12.12
CA ALA A 43 5.96 0.16 12.09
C ALA A 43 4.57 0.59 12.61
N GLU A 44 4.51 1.34 13.71
CA GLU A 44 3.27 1.93 14.25
C GLU A 44 2.66 2.96 13.29
N TYR A 45 3.48 3.80 12.66
CA TYR A 45 2.99 4.76 11.64
C TYR A 45 2.42 4.03 10.42
N MET A 46 3.09 2.98 9.95
CA MET A 46 2.62 2.18 8.83
C MET A 46 1.32 1.43 9.16
N GLU A 47 1.18 0.92 10.39
CA GLU A 47 -0.06 0.32 10.90
C GLU A 47 -1.25 1.27 10.75
N HIS A 48 -1.07 2.55 11.08
CA HIS A 48 -2.12 3.56 10.98
C HIS A 48 -2.28 4.20 9.58
N SER A 49 -1.45 3.82 8.60
CA SER A 49 -1.43 4.47 7.28
C SER A 49 -1.69 3.53 6.11
N VAL A 50 -1.88 2.22 6.34
CA VAL A 50 -2.04 1.25 5.23
C VAL A 50 -3.26 1.57 4.37
N ASP A 51 -4.40 1.87 5.00
CA ASP A 51 -5.64 2.27 4.33
C ASP A 51 -5.46 3.58 3.54
N ILE A 52 -4.80 4.59 4.12
CA ILE A 52 -4.49 5.87 3.46
C ILE A 52 -3.65 5.62 2.20
N ILE A 53 -2.59 4.81 2.31
CA ILE A 53 -1.71 4.48 1.19
C ILE A 53 -2.48 3.73 0.10
N LEU A 54 -3.31 2.74 0.46
CA LEU A 54 -4.13 2.00 -0.50
C LEU A 54 -5.15 2.90 -1.20
N ALA A 55 -5.76 3.84 -0.48
CA ALA A 55 -6.69 4.82 -1.05
C ALA A 55 -5.98 5.74 -2.05
N GLU A 56 -4.78 6.26 -1.72
CA GLU A 56 -3.99 7.09 -2.64
C GLU A 56 -3.53 6.29 -3.87
N ILE A 57 -3.22 5.00 -3.72
CA ILE A 57 -2.93 4.11 -4.87
C ILE A 57 -4.16 4.03 -5.78
N LEU A 58 -5.35 3.79 -5.24
CA LEU A 58 -6.57 3.73 -6.04
C LEU A 58 -6.83 5.04 -6.76
N GLU A 59 -6.74 6.17 -6.06
CA GLU A 59 -6.88 7.49 -6.66
C GLU A 59 -5.88 7.67 -7.81
N SER A 60 -4.61 7.32 -7.58
CA SER A 60 -3.54 7.41 -8.59
C SER A 60 -3.82 6.53 -9.81
N LEU A 61 -4.39 5.33 -9.63
CA LEU A 61 -4.80 4.44 -10.73
C LEU A 61 -5.98 4.99 -11.54
N THR A 62 -6.80 5.85 -10.92
CA THR A 62 -7.94 6.50 -11.58
C THR A 62 -7.63 7.85 -12.23
N THR A 63 -6.39 8.34 -12.12
CA THR A 63 -5.94 9.52 -12.86
C THR A 63 -6.12 9.32 -14.36
N CYS A 64 -6.42 10.40 -15.10
CA CYS A 64 -6.70 10.30 -16.55
C CYS A 64 -5.60 9.55 -17.32
N GLU A 65 -4.33 9.83 -17.02
CA GLU A 65 -3.19 9.16 -17.63
C GLU A 65 -3.17 7.65 -17.34
N ASN A 66 -3.24 7.25 -16.07
CA ASN A 66 -3.21 5.84 -15.69
C ASN A 66 -4.46 5.09 -16.15
N ALA A 67 -5.63 5.73 -16.11
CA ALA A 67 -6.89 5.14 -16.57
C ALA A 67 -6.83 4.82 -18.08
N LEU A 68 -6.33 5.73 -18.90
CA LEU A 68 -6.15 5.51 -20.34
C LEU A 68 -5.12 4.39 -20.60
N ASN A 69 -3.99 4.40 -19.88
CA ASN A 69 -2.97 3.36 -20.00
C ASN A 69 -3.51 1.98 -19.59
N LEU A 70 -4.31 1.92 -18.53
CA LEU A 70 -4.94 0.68 -18.06
C LEU A 70 -6.01 0.18 -19.04
N GLU A 71 -6.79 1.06 -19.66
CA GLU A 71 -7.77 0.70 -20.68
C GLU A 71 -7.10 0.11 -21.93
N ASP A 72 -6.07 0.77 -22.45
CA ASP A 72 -5.29 0.27 -23.59
C ASP A 72 -4.62 -1.07 -23.27
N ALA A 73 -4.02 -1.20 -22.08
CA ALA A 73 -3.43 -2.45 -21.61
C ALA A 73 -4.47 -3.58 -21.48
N LYS A 74 -5.66 -3.28 -20.95
CA LYS A 74 -6.77 -4.24 -20.85
C LYS A 74 -7.27 -4.67 -22.23
N SER A 75 -7.36 -3.73 -23.18
CA SER A 75 -7.72 -4.02 -24.57
C SER A 75 -6.72 -4.96 -25.25
N LYS A 76 -5.41 -4.73 -25.06
CA LYS A 76 -4.33 -5.59 -25.56
C LYS A 76 -4.34 -6.99 -24.91
N ALA A 77 -4.70 -7.06 -23.63
CA ALA A 77 -4.76 -8.31 -22.90
C ALA A 77 -5.99 -9.16 -23.26
N GLY A 78 -7.15 -8.51 -23.47
CA GLY A 78 -8.42 -9.21 -23.60
C GLY A 78 -8.72 -10.07 -22.36
N ASN A 79 -9.02 -11.34 -22.57
CA ASN A 79 -9.28 -12.31 -21.51
C ASN A 79 -8.05 -13.17 -21.15
N ASP A 80 -6.89 -12.90 -21.74
CA ASP A 80 -5.67 -13.67 -21.50
C ASP A 80 -4.99 -13.20 -20.21
N MET A 81 -5.06 -14.04 -19.18
CA MET A 81 -4.48 -13.75 -17.86
C MET A 81 -2.99 -13.44 -17.92
N LEU A 82 -2.25 -14.16 -18.76
CA LEU A 82 -0.81 -13.95 -18.88
C LEU A 82 -0.54 -12.58 -19.47
N LYS A 83 -1.35 -12.14 -20.44
CA LYS A 83 -1.27 -10.77 -20.98
C LYS A 83 -1.73 -9.71 -19.98
N VAL A 84 -2.72 -9.98 -19.12
CA VAL A 84 -3.09 -9.07 -18.02
C VAL A 84 -1.88 -8.86 -17.10
N MET A 85 -1.16 -9.93 -16.76
CA MET A 85 0.06 -9.84 -15.96
C MET A 85 1.24 -9.17 -16.70
N GLN A 86 1.27 -9.22 -18.03
CA GLN A 86 2.32 -8.57 -18.82
C GLN A 86 2.05 -7.10 -19.13
N TYR A 87 0.78 -6.69 -19.26
CA TYR A 87 0.42 -5.34 -19.68
C TYR A 87 -0.22 -4.51 -18.57
N VAL A 88 -1.13 -5.08 -17.78
CA VAL A 88 -1.90 -4.35 -16.77
C VAL A 88 -1.17 -4.31 -15.43
N TYR A 89 -0.68 -5.47 -14.96
CA TYR A 89 0.00 -5.57 -13.67
C TYR A 89 1.22 -4.63 -13.53
N PRO A 90 2.09 -4.43 -14.54
CA PRO A 90 3.22 -3.51 -14.41
C PRO A 90 2.81 -2.06 -14.18
N ILE A 91 1.70 -1.62 -14.78
CA ILE A 91 1.16 -0.27 -14.55
C ILE A 91 0.74 -0.14 -13.09
N VAL A 92 -0.02 -1.12 -12.59
CA VAL A 92 -0.49 -1.12 -11.20
C VAL A 92 0.68 -1.10 -10.20
N VAL A 93 1.69 -1.95 -10.41
CA VAL A 93 2.86 -2.01 -9.52
C VAL A 93 3.69 -0.73 -9.62
N SER A 94 3.85 -0.15 -10.81
CA SER A 94 4.56 1.12 -10.97
C SER A 94 3.88 2.23 -10.17
N THR A 95 2.55 2.33 -10.27
CA THR A 95 1.77 3.29 -9.47
C THR A 95 1.91 3.04 -7.98
N GLN A 96 1.89 1.77 -7.52
CA GLN A 96 2.14 1.43 -6.12
C GLN A 96 3.51 1.92 -5.66
N MET A 97 4.57 1.66 -6.45
CA MET A 97 5.93 2.10 -6.13
C MET A 97 6.02 3.62 -5.99
N ASP A 98 5.32 4.36 -6.85
CA ASP A 98 5.31 5.82 -6.84
C ASP A 98 4.57 6.43 -5.65
N VAL A 99 3.54 5.74 -5.13
CA VAL A 99 2.82 6.19 -3.94
C VAL A 99 3.60 5.84 -2.68
N ILE A 100 4.02 4.59 -2.50
CA ILE A 100 4.63 4.13 -1.23
C ILE A 100 5.93 4.87 -0.89
N LYS A 101 6.70 5.33 -1.88
CA LYS A 101 7.91 6.12 -1.64
C LYS A 101 7.63 7.46 -0.95
N LYS A 102 6.42 8.04 -1.13
CA LYS A 102 5.96 9.27 -0.44
C LYS A 102 5.72 9.05 1.06
N TYR A 103 5.65 7.79 1.49
CA TYR A 103 5.47 7.36 2.87
C TYR A 103 6.76 6.80 3.47
N GLY A 104 7.90 6.99 2.80
CA GLY A 104 9.21 6.59 3.31
C GLY A 104 9.53 5.11 3.13
N LEU A 105 8.73 4.35 2.37
CA LEU A 105 9.10 2.99 2.00
C LEU A 105 10.28 2.98 1.03
N PRO A 106 11.17 1.98 1.13
CA PRO A 106 12.32 1.88 0.24
C PRO A 106 11.88 1.75 -1.22
N GLU A 107 12.64 2.35 -2.13
CA GLU A 107 12.35 2.26 -3.56
C GLU A 107 12.61 0.84 -4.09
N GLY A 108 11.99 0.50 -5.22
CA GLY A 108 12.19 -0.80 -5.87
C GLY A 108 11.34 -1.92 -5.26
N ARG A 109 11.81 -3.16 -5.45
CA ARG A 109 11.08 -4.38 -5.04
C ARG A 109 10.97 -4.52 -3.52
N GLU A 110 11.94 -4.02 -2.76
CA GLU A 110 11.94 -4.15 -1.31
C GLU A 110 10.76 -3.42 -0.67
N GLY A 111 10.47 -2.18 -1.11
CA GLY A 111 9.33 -1.42 -0.62
C GLY A 111 8.01 -2.10 -0.90
N ILE A 112 7.84 -2.63 -2.12
CA ILE A 112 6.63 -3.37 -2.50
C ILE A 112 6.45 -4.61 -1.62
N ILE A 113 7.50 -5.41 -1.42
CA ILE A 113 7.43 -6.61 -0.57
C ILE A 113 7.04 -6.23 0.87
N LYS A 114 7.65 -5.16 1.42
CA LYS A 114 7.35 -4.68 2.77
C LYS A 114 5.89 -4.20 2.86
N PHE A 115 5.45 -3.40 1.90
CA PHE A 115 4.07 -2.90 1.84
C PHE A 115 3.07 -4.04 1.72
N THR A 116 3.25 -4.97 0.79
CA THR A 116 2.35 -6.11 0.60
C THR A 116 2.25 -6.97 1.86
N ARG A 117 3.36 -7.16 2.59
CA ARG A 117 3.32 -7.87 3.89
C ARG A 117 2.48 -7.12 4.92
N SER A 118 2.61 -5.81 5.02
CA SER A 118 1.76 -4.98 5.88
C SER A 118 0.30 -5.11 5.47
N VAL A 119 -0.04 -4.92 4.20
CA VAL A 119 -1.43 -5.05 3.71
C VAL A 119 -2.03 -6.42 4.05
N VAL A 120 -1.29 -7.52 3.84
CA VAL A 120 -1.75 -8.88 4.17
C VAL A 120 -1.89 -9.11 5.69
N ALA A 121 -1.09 -8.42 6.51
CA ALA A 121 -1.25 -8.46 7.96
C ALA A 121 -2.54 -7.76 8.40
N PHE A 122 -2.81 -6.56 7.88
CA PHE A 122 -3.94 -5.73 8.28
C PHE A 122 -5.27 -6.14 7.64
N GLU A 123 -5.28 -6.69 6.41
CA GLU A 123 -6.54 -7.07 5.74
C GLU A 123 -7.34 -8.16 6.47
N LYS A 124 -6.74 -8.86 7.44
CA LYS A 124 -7.41 -9.87 8.25
C LYS A 124 -8.35 -9.27 9.29
N ASP A 125 -7.94 -8.15 9.86
CA ASP A 125 -8.61 -7.53 11.01
C ASP A 125 -9.27 -6.18 10.62
N ASP A 126 -8.82 -5.55 9.53
CA ASP A 126 -9.35 -4.29 9.01
C ASP A 126 -10.07 -4.50 7.66
N ARG A 127 -11.41 -4.31 7.69
CA ARG A 127 -12.27 -4.43 6.52
C ARG A 127 -12.03 -3.36 5.47
N VAL A 128 -11.64 -2.15 5.87
CA VAL A 128 -11.35 -1.04 4.94
C VAL A 128 -10.10 -1.39 4.14
N VAL A 129 -9.04 -1.85 4.81
CA VAL A 129 -7.83 -2.34 4.15
C VAL A 129 -8.15 -3.49 3.19
N ALA A 130 -8.97 -4.46 3.62
CA ALA A 130 -9.38 -5.58 2.77
C ALA A 130 -10.14 -5.13 1.51
N ASP A 131 -11.07 -4.20 1.65
CA ASP A 131 -11.87 -3.68 0.54
C ASP A 131 -11.03 -2.86 -0.44
N LEU A 132 -10.16 -1.99 0.05
CA LEU A 132 -9.24 -1.21 -0.78
C LEU A 132 -8.27 -2.11 -1.53
N HIS A 133 -7.69 -3.11 -0.85
CA HIS A 133 -6.79 -4.06 -1.47
C HIS A 133 -7.50 -4.92 -2.53
N ARG A 134 -8.74 -5.35 -2.27
CA ARG A 134 -9.58 -6.05 -3.25
C ARG A 134 -9.84 -5.20 -4.49
N GLN A 135 -10.13 -3.91 -4.33
CA GLN A 135 -10.33 -2.99 -5.46
C GLN A 135 -9.07 -2.87 -6.31
N ILE A 136 -7.89 -2.71 -5.69
CA ILE A 136 -6.62 -2.67 -6.43
C ILE A 136 -6.37 -3.99 -7.19
N ARG A 137 -6.59 -5.14 -6.53
CA ARG A 137 -6.48 -6.46 -7.15
C ARG A 137 -7.41 -6.63 -8.35
N SER A 138 -8.61 -6.03 -8.32
CA SER A 138 -9.58 -6.13 -9.42
C SER A 138 -9.11 -5.52 -10.75
N PHE A 139 -8.07 -4.67 -10.73
CA PHE A 139 -7.47 -4.17 -11.97
C PHE A 139 -6.78 -5.27 -12.78
N TYR A 140 -6.19 -6.27 -12.12
CA TYR A 140 -5.36 -7.29 -12.75
C TYR A 140 -5.76 -8.74 -12.42
N LEU A 141 -6.76 -8.93 -11.55
CA LEU A 141 -7.38 -10.23 -11.29
C LEU A 141 -8.82 -10.23 -11.81
N PRO A 142 -9.27 -11.30 -12.48
CA PRO A 142 -10.63 -11.43 -12.94
C PRO A 142 -11.58 -11.60 -11.73
N PRO A 143 -12.88 -11.30 -11.90
CA PRO A 143 -13.86 -11.55 -10.87
C PRO A 143 -13.89 -13.03 -10.51
N VAL A 144 -13.61 -13.38 -9.26
CA VAL A 144 -13.80 -14.74 -8.72
C VAL A 144 -15.25 -14.86 -8.26
N ASN A 145 -16.08 -15.48 -9.09
CA ASN A 145 -17.42 -15.94 -8.75
C ASN A 145 -17.33 -17.25 -7.95
N VAL A 146 -17.32 -17.13 -6.63
CA VAL A 146 -17.44 -18.30 -5.73
C VAL A 146 -18.88 -18.83 -5.78
N SER A 147 -19.16 -19.73 -6.73
CA SER A 147 -20.37 -20.55 -6.65
C SER A 147 -20.18 -21.54 -5.49
N SER A 148 -20.77 -21.23 -4.33
CA SER A 148 -20.93 -22.19 -3.25
C SER A 148 -21.99 -23.21 -3.65
N ALA A 149 -21.58 -24.20 -4.44
CA ALA A 149 -22.34 -25.42 -4.66
C ALA A 149 -21.64 -26.55 -3.89
N VAL A 150 -21.67 -26.48 -2.55
CA VAL A 150 -21.48 -27.68 -1.73
C VAL A 150 -22.87 -28.28 -1.51
N THR A 151 -23.29 -29.11 -2.46
CA THR A 151 -24.36 -30.09 -2.25
C THR A 151 -23.74 -31.46 -2.48
N SER A 152 -23.16 -32.03 -1.43
CA SER A 152 -22.91 -33.46 -1.35
C SER A 152 -23.61 -33.98 -0.11
N HIS A 153 -24.86 -34.39 -0.32
CA HIS A 153 -25.51 -35.42 0.48
C HIS A 153 -24.57 -36.62 0.63
N VAL A 154 -24.33 -37.04 1.88
CA VAL A 154 -24.21 -38.45 2.27
C VAL A 154 -25.00 -38.60 3.56
#